data_AF-A0A9D1IGX3-F1
#
_entry.id   AF-A0A9D1IGX3-F1
#
_cell.length_a   1.000
_cell.length_b   1.000
_cell.length_c   1.000
_cell.angle_alpha   90.00
_cell.angle_beta   90.00
_cell.angle_gamma   90.00
#
_symmetry.space_group_name_H-M   'P 1'
#
loop_
_entity.id
_entity.type
_entity.pdbx_description
1 polymer ?
#
loop_
_entity_poly.entity_id
_entity_poly.type
_entity_poly.pdbx_seq_one_letter_code
_entity_poly.pdbx_strand_id
1 'polypeptide(L)' 'MEHRTYEQAITRLEEIVKQLESGTAALDDALQLFEEGTKLAAFCSQTLDTAEQKLRTLSEVQKAGDTE' A
#
# COMPACT_ATOMS: atom_id res chain seq x y z
N MET A 1 11.52 5.09 15.04
CA MET A 1 10.70 4.17 14.22
C MET A 1 10.62 4.81 12.85
N GLU A 2 11.21 4.20 11.82
CA GLU A 2 11.06 4.68 10.45
C GLU A 2 9.61 4.48 10.02
N HIS A 3 8.88 5.57 9.84
CA HIS A 3 7.60 5.55 9.15
C HIS A 3 7.89 5.46 7.64
N ARG A 4 7.64 4.29 7.03
CA ARG A 4 7.66 4.15 5.57
C ARG A 4 6.51 4.94 4.96
N THR A 5 6.76 5.71 3.89
CA THR A 5 5.69 6.38 3.13
C THR A 5 5.00 5.40 2.17
N TYR A 6 3.84 5.80 1.63
CA TYR A 6 3.13 5.02 0.61
C TYR A 6 4.01 4.80 -0.62
N GLU A 7 4.67 5.86 -1.11
CA GLU A 7 5.53 5.84 -2.29
C GLU A 7 6.72 4.89 -2.08
N GLN A 8 7.33 4.91 -0.90
CA GLN A 8 8.41 3.99 -0.57
C GLN A 8 7.92 2.53 -0.51
N ALA A 9 6.75 2.30 0.07
CA ALA A 9 6.19 0.95 0.19
C ALA A 9 5.80 0.36 -1.17
N ILE A 10 5.17 1.15 -2.05
CA ILE A 10 4.77 0.67 -3.38
C ILE A 10 5.99 0.43 -4.28
N THR A 11 7.00 1.30 -4.26
CA THR A 11 8.24 1.07 -5.02
C THR A 11 8.95 -0.20 -4.56
N ARG A 12 9.04 -0.43 -3.24
CA ARG A 12 9.64 -1.66 -2.72
C ARG A 12 8.83 -2.90 -3.11
N LEU A 13 7.50 -2.82 -3.09
CA LEU A 13 6.63 -3.91 -3.51
C LEU A 13 6.86 -4.27 -4.99
N GLU A 14 6.97 -3.27 -5.87
CA GLU A 14 7.28 -3.46 -7.30
C GLU A 14 8.64 -4.16 -7.50
N GLU A 15 9.66 -3.77 -6.75
CA GLU A 15 10.98 -4.42 -6.78
C GLU A 15 10.91 -5.90 -6.37
N ILE A 16 10.13 -6.19 -5.32
CA ILE A 16 9.93 -7.57 -4.83
C ILE A 16 9.24 -8.41 -5.89
N VAL A 17 8.14 -7.90 -6.48
CA VAL A 17 7.41 -8.60 -7.55
C VAL A 17 8.35 -8.91 -8.70
N LYS A 18 9.14 -7.93 -9.14
CA LYS A 18 10.09 -8.10 -10.24
C LYS A 18 11.17 -9.15 -9.94
N GLN A 19 11.64 -9.21 -8.69
CA GLN A 19 12.61 -10.23 -8.26
C GLN A 19 11.99 -11.62 -8.23
N LEU A 20 10.77 -11.76 -7.71
CA LEU A 20 10.04 -13.04 -7.69
C LEU A 20 9.73 -13.55 -9.11
N GLU A 21 9.28 -12.66 -10.00
CA GLU A 21 8.98 -12.96 -11.40
C GLU A 21 10.22 -13.37 -12.20
N SER A 22 11.41 -12.87 -11.82
CA SER A 22 12.66 -13.28 -12.47
C SER A 22 12.99 -14.76 -12.27
N GLY A 23 12.45 -15.39 -11.21
CA GLY A 23 12.73 -16.78 -10.85
C GLY A 23 14.18 -17.07 -10.46
N THR A 24 15.00 -16.03 -10.24
CA THR A 24 16.43 -16.18 -9.93
C THR A 24 16.72 -16.28 -8.43
N ALA A 25 15.75 -15.96 -7.57
CA ALA A 25 15.87 -16.05 -6.13
C ALA A 25 15.91 -17.52 -5.67
N ALA A 26 16.76 -17.82 -4.69
CA ALA A 26 16.70 -19.10 -3.99
C ALA A 26 15.36 -19.25 -3.25
N LEU A 27 14.94 -20.48 -2.95
CA LEU A 27 13.64 -20.73 -2.31
C LEU A 27 13.46 -19.95 -1.00
N ASP A 28 14.48 -19.93 -0.14
CA ASP A 28 14.43 -19.23 1.14
C ASP A 28 14.30 -17.71 0.93
N ASP A 29 15.05 -17.15 -0.02
CA ASP A 29 14.96 -15.73 -0.38
C ASP A 29 13.58 -15.38 -0.96
N ALA A 30 13.04 -16.25 -1.81
CA ALA A 30 11.71 -16.08 -2.40
C ALA A 30 10.61 -16.07 -1.32
N LEU A 31 10.73 -16.92 -0.29
CA LEU A 31 9.81 -16.92 0.86
C LEU A 31 9.90 -15.62 1.66
N GLN A 32 11.11 -15.11 1.89
CA GLN A 32 11.30 -13.83 2.58
C GLN A 32 10.75 -12.64 1.78
N LEU A 33 11.04 -12.61 0.48
CA LEU A 33 10.52 -11.61 -0.46
C LEU A 33 8.98 -11.63 -0.48
N PHE A 34 8.37 -12.81 -0.52
CA PHE A 34 6.92 -12.95 -0.47
C PHE A 34 6.32 -12.45 0.85
N GLU A 35 6.94 -12.79 1.99
CA GLU A 35 6.50 -12.31 3.30
C GLU A 35 6.61 -10.77 3.40
N GLU A 36 7.70 -10.18 2.91
CA GLU A 36 7.84 -8.72 2.85
C GLU A 36 6.77 -8.10 1.93
N GLY A 37 6.59 -8.66 0.73
CA GLY A 37 5.64 -8.18 -0.26
C GLY A 37 4.20 -8.18 0.26
N THR A 38 3.77 -9.24 0.94
CA THR A 38 2.42 -9.31 1.53
C THR A 38 2.18 -8.24 2.61
N LYS A 39 3.19 -7.95 3.46
CA LYS A 39 3.11 -6.88 4.46
C LYS A 39 3.03 -5.50 3.80
N LEU A 40 3.81 -5.26 2.76
CA LEU A 40 3.78 -4.00 2.01
C LEU A 40 2.45 -3.80 1.29
N ALA A 41 1.91 -4.84 0.65
CA ALA A 41 0.61 -4.78 -0.01
C ALA A 41 -0.51 -4.44 0.99
N ALA A 42 -0.51 -5.07 2.17
CA ALA A 42 -1.46 -4.76 3.24
C ALA A 42 -1.36 -3.30 3.73
N PHE A 43 -0.14 -2.80 3.89
CA PHE A 43 0.11 -1.40 4.26
C PHE A 43 -0.41 -0.41 3.19
N CYS A 44 -0.12 -0.68 1.91
CA CYS A 44 -0.60 0.16 0.80
C CYS A 44 -2.13 0.19 0.76
N SER A 45 -2.78 -0.97 0.88
CA SER A 45 -4.25 -1.07 0.91
C SER A 45 -4.84 -0.23 2.05
N GLN A 46 -4.36 -0.42 3.29
CA GLN A 46 -4.86 0.36 4.44
C GLN A 46 -4.66 1.87 4.27
N THR A 47 -3.54 2.26 3.66
CA THR A 47 -3.24 3.69 3.41
C THR A 47 -4.24 4.29 2.42
N LEU A 48 -4.53 3.57 1.33
CA LEU A 48 -5.52 3.99 0.34
C LEU A 48 -6.94 3.99 0.92
N ASP A 49 -7.33 2.96 1.67
CA ASP A 49 -8.64 2.88 2.32
C ASP A 49 -8.86 4.06 3.27
N THR A 50 -7.84 4.40 4.06
CA THR A 50 -7.88 5.56 4.97
C THR A 50 -8.01 6.88 4.20
N ALA A 51 -7.30 7.01 3.08
CA ALA A 51 -7.41 8.20 2.22
C ALA A 51 -8.81 8.32 1.60
N GLU A 52 -9.36 7.22 1.11
CA GLU A 52 -10.71 7.17 0.52
C GLU A 52 -11.78 7.52 1.57
N GLN A 53 -11.68 6.97 2.79
CA GLN A 53 -12.60 7.29 3.88
C GLN A 53 -12.60 8.79 4.20
N LYS A 54 -11.42 9.41 4.28
CA LYS A 54 -11.30 10.86 4.50
C LYS A 54 -11.96 11.65 3.39
N LEU A 55 -11.76 11.27 2.13
CA LEU A 55 -12.39 11.92 0.98
C LEU A 55 -13.92 11.80 1.02
N ARG A 56 -14.46 10.61 1.38
CA ARG A 56 -15.90 10.39 1.55
C ARG A 56 -16.48 11.30 2.62
N THR A 57 -15.88 11.34 3.80
CA THR A 57 -16.33 12.22 4.90
C THR A 57 -16.32 13.69 4.49
N LEU A 58 -15.27 14.17 3.82
CA LEU A 58 -15.22 15.55 3.33
C LEU A 58 -16.32 15.86 2.30
N SER A 59 -16.58 14.91 1.39
CA SER A 59 -17.61 15.03 0.36
C SER A 59 -19.03 15.07 0.95
N GLU A 60 -19.27 14.34 2.03
CA GLU A 60 -20.55 14.33 2.76
C GLU A 60 -20.76 15.63 3.54
N VAL A 61 -19.71 16.16 4.19
CA VAL A 61 -19.76 17.45 4.89
C VAL A 61 -20.07 18.60 3.90
N GLN A 62 -19.49 18.56 2.71
CA GLN A 62 -19.70 19.60 1.71
C GLN A 62 -21.15 19.63 1.20
N LYS A 63 -21.78 18.47 0.96
CA LYS A 63 -23.20 18.38 0.56
C LYS A 63 -24.17 18.91 1.62
N ALA A 64 -23.82 18.84 2.90
CA ALA A 64 -24.67 19.35 3.97
C ALA A 64 -24.67 20.89 4.09
N GLY A 65 -23.61 21.56 3.60
CA GLY A 65 -23.47 23.02 3.66
C GLY A 65 -24.10 23.80 2.50
N ASP A 66 -24.47 23.13 1.40
CA ASP A 66 -25.06 23.76 0.20
C ASP A 66 -26.60 23.79 0.21
N THR A 67 -27.26 23.42 1.33
CA THR A 67 -28.75 23.35 1.41
C THR A 67 -29.38 24.50 2.22
N GLU A 68 -28.68 25.62 2.42
CA GLU A 68 -29.23 26.84 3.05
C GLU A 68 -29.51 27.95 2.02
#